data_AF-A0A972WPY3-F1
#
_entry.id   AF-A0A972WPY3-F1
#
_cell.length_a   1.000
_cell.length_b   1.000
_cell.length_c   1.000
_cell.angle_alpha   90.00
_cell.angle_beta   90.00
_cell.angle_gamma   90.00
#
_symmetry.space_group_name_H-M   'P 1'
#
loop_
_entity.id
_entity.type
_entity.pdbx_description
1 polymer ?
#
loop_
_entity_poly.entity_id
_entity_poly.type
_entity_poly.pdbx_seq_one_letter_code
_entity_poly.pdbx_strand_id
1 'polypeptide(L)'
;MKIQRSRLGTRILATVFGIGVFAFGAFSYTVRGAAPDAYLADRALWMGLTFMFAGVCAITVSWLVADLSNIWCRPPRRSGFK
;
A
#
# COMPACT_ATOMS: atom_id res chain seq x y z
N MET A 1 -14.96 -4.03 17.22
CA MET A 1 -14.60 -3.20 16.05
C MET A 1 -15.80 -3.03 15.11
N LYS A 2 -16.37 -1.82 14.95
CA LYS A 2 -17.40 -1.56 13.93
C LYS A 2 -16.71 -1.21 12.61
N ILE A 3 -16.60 -2.20 11.72
CA ILE A 3 -16.07 -2.00 10.37
C ILE A 3 -17.03 -1.09 9.61
N GLN A 4 -16.63 0.16 9.35
CA GLN A 4 -17.38 1.06 8.49
C GLN A 4 -17.27 0.57 7.05
N ARG A 5 -18.36 -0.02 6.52
CA ARG A 5 -18.44 -0.57 5.15
C ARG A 5 -17.94 0.40 4.06
N SER A 6 -18.11 1.72 4.25
CA SER A 6 -17.64 2.72 3.27
C SER A 6 -16.13 2.80 3.09
N ARG A 7 -15.34 2.35 4.08
CA ARG A 7 -13.86 2.34 3.99
C ARG A 7 -13.29 0.99 3.56
N LEU A 8 -14.12 -0.04 3.43
CA LEU A 8 -13.68 -1.38 3.07
C LEU A 8 -13.27 -1.46 1.59
N GLY A 9 -14.02 -0.78 0.70
CA GLY A 9 -13.70 -0.72 -0.73
C GLY A 9 -12.36 -0.05 -1.00
N THR A 10 -12.09 1.09 -0.36
CA THR A 10 -10.80 1.80 -0.47
C THR A 10 -9.63 0.95 0.01
N ARG A 11 -9.84 0.10 1.02
CA ARG A 11 -8.80 -0.83 1.50
C ARG A 11 -8.50 -1.91 0.49
N ILE A 12 -9.53 -2.57 -0.04
CA ILE A 12 -9.34 -3.61 -1.05
C ILE A 12 -8.59 -3.01 -2.25
N LEU A 13 -9.01 -1.85 -2.73
CA LEU A 13 -8.32 -1.12 -3.80
C LEU A 13 -6.87 -0.80 -3.46
N ALA A 14 -6.59 -0.25 -2.28
CA ALA A 14 -5.23 0.08 -1.85
C ALA A 14 -4.35 -1.18 -1.70
N THR A 15 -4.89 -2.28 -1.19
CA THR A 15 -4.17 -3.55 -1.10
C THR A 15 -3.89 -4.16 -2.48
N VAL A 16 -4.86 -4.12 -3.39
CA VAL A 16 -4.68 -4.59 -4.78
C VAL A 16 -3.62 -3.75 -5.48
N PHE A 17 -3.66 -2.43 -5.30
CA PHE A 17 -2.64 -1.53 -5.82
C PHE A 17 -1.25 -1.85 -5.25
N GLY A 18 -1.13 -2.02 -3.93
CA GLY A 18 0.13 -2.39 -3.27
C GLY A 18 0.68 -3.74 -3.74
N ILE A 19 -0.17 -4.74 -3.93
CA ILE A 19 0.20 -6.04 -4.50
C ILE A 19 0.67 -5.87 -5.96
N GLY A 20 -0.02 -5.06 -6.76
CA GLY A 20 0.37 -4.79 -8.14
C GLY A 20 1.74 -4.12 -8.25
N VAL A 21 2.01 -3.12 -7.40
CA VAL A 21 3.32 -2.45 -7.33
C VAL A 21 4.41 -3.43 -6.87
N PHE A 22 4.11 -4.27 -5.88
CA PHE A 22 5.05 -5.31 -5.43
C PHE A 22 5.37 -6.31 -6.55
N ALA A 23 4.35 -6.79 -7.26
CA ALA A 23 4.50 -7.72 -8.37
C ALA A 23 5.31 -7.11 -9.52
N PHE A 24 5.11 -5.82 -9.81
CA PHE A 24 5.92 -5.09 -10.79
C PHE A 24 7.40 -4.99 -10.37
N GLY A 25 7.65 -4.76 -9.08
CA GLY A 25 9.01 -4.80 -8.52
C GLY A 25 9.66 -6.20 -8.64
N ALA A 26 8.90 -7.26 -8.32
CA ALA A 26 9.32 -8.64 -8.50
C ALA A 26 9.66 -8.99 -9.94
N PHE A 27 8.81 -8.59 -10.88
CA PHE A 27 9.07 -8.77 -12.30
C PHE A 27 10.35 -8.03 -12.73
N SER A 28 10.50 -6.77 -12.33
CA SER A 28 11.69 -5.96 -12.63
C SER A 28 12.98 -6.58 -12.10
N TYR A 29 12.93 -7.20 -10.91
CA TYR A 29 14.05 -7.94 -10.35
C TYR A 29 14.40 -9.19 -11.16
N THR A 30 13.39 -9.94 -11.63
CA THR A 30 13.61 -11.16 -12.42
C THR A 30 14.19 -10.88 -13.82
N VAL A 31 13.82 -9.77 -14.46
CA VAL A 31 14.30 -9.44 -15.81
C VAL A 31 15.73 -8.90 -15.82
N ARG A 32 16.34 -8.62 -14.66
CA ARG A 32 17.74 -8.15 -14.58
C ARG A 32 18.71 -9.12 -15.29
N GLY A 33 18.44 -10.42 -15.24
CA GLY A 33 19.29 -11.44 -15.83
C GLY A 33 19.28 -11.45 -17.36
N ALA A 34 18.29 -10.81 -17.97
CA ALA A 34 18.17 -10.65 -19.43
C ALA A 34 18.72 -9.29 -19.92
N ALA A 35 19.31 -8.48 -19.03
CA ALA A 35 19.83 -7.17 -19.40
C ALA A 35 21.10 -7.31 -20.28
N PRO A 36 21.19 -6.57 -21.40
CA PRO A 36 22.35 -6.63 -22.31
C PRO A 36 23.58 -5.88 -21.77
N ASP A 37 23.42 -5.08 -20.72
CA ASP A 37 24.47 -4.24 -20.13
C ASP A 37 24.39 -4.29 -18.60
N ALA A 38 25.56 -4.28 -17.93
CA ALA A 38 25.68 -4.29 -16.48
C ALA A 38 25.02 -3.05 -15.84
N TYR A 39 25.11 -1.90 -16.50
CA TYR A 39 24.48 -0.68 -16.01
C TYR A 39 22.94 -0.74 -16.03
N LEU A 40 22.38 -1.39 -17.04
CA LEU A 40 20.94 -1.63 -17.14
C LEU A 40 20.49 -2.68 -16.11
N ALA A 41 21.30 -3.70 -15.85
CA ALA A 41 21.04 -4.72 -14.83
C ALA A 41 20.96 -4.11 -13.42
N ASP A 42 21.89 -3.21 -13.07
CA ASP A 42 21.89 -2.52 -11.77
C ASP A 42 20.67 -1.61 -11.61
N ARG A 43 20.32 -0.84 -12.64
CA ARG A 43 19.11 -0.01 -12.61
C ARG A 43 17.85 -0.86 -12.40
N ALA A 44 17.71 -1.97 -13.13
CA ALA A 44 16.57 -2.87 -13.00
C ALA A 44 16.49 -3.50 -11.59
N LEU A 45 17.64 -3.85 -11.01
CA LEU A 45 17.74 -4.37 -9.64
C LEU A 45 17.23 -3.34 -8.62
N TRP A 46 17.77 -2.12 -8.66
CA TRP A 46 17.38 -1.06 -7.72
C TRP A 46 15.92 -0.60 -7.91
N MET A 47 15.43 -0.55 -9.15
CA MET A 47 14.01 -0.29 -9.41
C MET A 47 13.11 -1.41 -8.85
N GLY A 48 13.51 -2.67 -9.05
CA GLY A 48 12.76 -3.82 -8.51
C GLY A 48 12.64 -3.77 -6.98
N LEU A 49 13.76 -3.55 -6.28
CA LEU A 49 13.79 -3.45 -4.83
C LEU A 49 12.95 -2.29 -4.30
N THR A 50 13.05 -1.11 -4.93
CA THR A 50 12.29 0.07 -4.49
C THR A 50 10.78 -0.14 -4.66
N PHE A 51 10.32 -0.74 -5.76
CA PHE A 51 8.92 -1.07 -5.95
C PHE A 51 8.41 -2.16 -5.02
N MET A 52 9.22 -3.19 -4.73
CA MET A 52 8.87 -4.17 -3.71
C MET A 52 8.66 -3.50 -2.35
N PHE A 53 9.61 -2.66 -1.92
CA PHE A 53 9.51 -1.95 -0.64
C PHE A 53 8.30 -1.01 -0.61
N ALA A 54 8.08 -0.23 -1.68
CA ALA A 54 6.92 0.64 -1.81
C ALA A 54 5.59 -0.13 -1.75
N GLY A 55 5.51 -1.31 -2.38
CA GLY A 55 4.34 -2.18 -2.32
C GLY A 55 4.02 -2.64 -0.89
N VAL A 56 5.03 -3.09 -0.14
CA VAL A 56 4.89 -3.47 1.27
C VAL A 56 4.47 -2.28 2.14
N CYS A 57 5.07 -1.11 1.94
CA CYS A 57 4.68 0.12 2.62
C CYS A 57 3.24 0.54 2.29
N ALA A 58 2.82 0.46 1.04
CA ALA A 58 1.45 0.80 0.63
C ALA A 58 0.42 -0.13 1.29
N ILE A 59 0.70 -1.44 1.35
CA ILE A 59 -0.17 -2.40 2.03
C ILE A 59 -0.23 -2.06 3.53
N THR A 60 0.92 -1.96 4.21
CA THR A 60 0.96 -1.68 5.66
C THR A 60 0.24 -0.38 6.02
N VAL A 61 0.47 0.71 5.29
CA VAL A 61 -0.23 1.99 5.49
C VAL A 61 -1.74 1.87 5.25
N SER A 62 -2.18 1.12 4.25
CA SER A 62 -3.61 0.93 3.96
C SER A 62 -4.39 0.32 5.14
N TRP A 63 -3.71 -0.49 5.95
CA TRP A 63 -4.26 -1.09 7.17
C TRP A 63 -4.05 -0.20 8.40
N LEU A 64 -2.92 0.53 8.50
CA LEU A 64 -2.61 1.39 9.65
C LEU A 64 -3.60 2.57 9.81
N VAL A 65 -4.09 3.14 8.70
CA VAL A 65 -5.09 4.22 8.70
C VAL A 65 -6.37 3.80 9.44
N ALA A 66 -6.69 2.51 9.48
CA ALA A 66 -7.83 1.98 10.22
C ALA A 66 -7.72 2.24 11.72
N ASP A 67 -6.55 1.95 12.30
CA ASP A 67 -6.30 2.12 13.73
C ASP A 67 -6.29 3.59 14.12
N LEU A 68 -5.60 4.42 13.33
CA LEU A 68 -5.54 5.87 13.56
C LEU A 68 -6.92 6.52 13.50
N SER A 69 -7.80 6.05 12.60
CA SER A 69 -9.13 6.64 12.44
C SER A 69 -10.12 6.32 13.57
N ASN A 70 -9.77 5.41 14.48
CA ASN A 70 -10.58 5.03 15.62
C ASN A 70 -10.07 5.65 16.94
N ILE A 71 -8.88 6.28 16.93
CA ILE A 71 -8.28 6.98 18.08
C ILE A 71 -8.88 8.37 18.28
N TRP A 72 -9.28 9.04 17.20
CA TRP A 72 -9.90 10.36 17.29
C TRP A 72 -11.33 10.19 17.80
N CYS A 73 -11.53 10.53 19.08
CA CYS A 73 -12.83 10.55 19.74
C CYS A 73 -13.85 11.24 18.82
N ARG A 74 -14.87 10.49 18.39
CA ARG A 74 -16.02 11.11 17.73
C ARG A 74 -16.56 12.17 18.68
N PRO A 75 -16.73 13.43 18.25
CA PRO A 75 -17.39 14.41 19.09
C PRO A 75 -18.76 13.83 19.51
N PRO A 76 -19.11 13.89 20.80
CA PRO A 76 -20.37 13.33 21.28
C PRO A 76 -21.51 13.93 20.46
N ARG A 77 -22.38 13.05 19.93
CA ARG A 77 -23.64 13.51 19.33
C ARG A 77 -24.37 14.29 20.41
N ARG A 78 -24.54 15.61 20.22
CA ARG A 78 -25.43 16.42 21.04
C ARG A 78 -26.85 15.88 20.83
N SER A 79 -27.25 14.92 21.65
CA SER A 79 -28.64 14.49 21.78
C SER A 79 -29.35 15.56 22.60
N GLY A 80 -30.10 16.42 21.94
CA GLY A 80 -30.94 17.41 22.60
C GLY A 80 -30.24 18.75 22.82
N PHE A 81 -30.26 19.60 21.79
CA PHE A 81 -30.69 20.97 22.04
C PHE A 81 -32.09 21.07 21.43
N LYS A 82 -33.06 21.40 22.30
CA LYS A 82 -34.41 21.83 21.91
C LYS A 82 -34.32 23.09 21.06
#